data_AF-A0ABD4TJM4-F1
#
_entry.id   AF-A0ABD4TJM4-F1
#
_cell.length_a   1.000
_cell.length_b   1.000
_cell.length_c   1.000
_cell.angle_alpha   90.00
_cell.angle_beta   90.00
_cell.angle_gamma   90.00
#
_symmetry.space_group_name_H-M   'P 1'
#
loop_
_entity.id
_entity.type
_entity.pdbx_description
1 polymer ?
#
loop_
_entity_poly.entity_id
_entity_poly.type
_entity_poly.pdbx_seq_one_letter_code
_entity_poly.pdbx_strand_id
1 'polypeptide(L)' 'MASPILAVILSFFIPGLGQFYTGQLLKAIALFILAVLFAGLSTLIIGIPFYIIVWLYSMYDAYVAAQQE' A
#
# COMPACT_ATOMS: atom_id res chain seq x y z
N MET A 1 7.52 10.32 -14.45
CA MET A 1 7.84 11.11 -13.24
C MET A 1 6.61 11.30 -12.36
N ALA A 2 6.16 10.21 -11.76
CA ALA A 2 5.21 10.26 -10.66
C ALA A 2 5.88 10.97 -9.46
N SER A 3 5.14 11.79 -8.71
CA SER A 3 5.69 12.40 -7.48
C SER A 3 5.81 11.37 -6.35
N PRO A 4 7.02 11.10 -5.80
CA PRO A 4 7.18 10.11 -4.73
C PRO A 4 6.40 10.44 -3.47
N ILE A 5 6.34 11.73 -3.10
CA ILE A 5 5.60 12.19 -1.93
C ILE A 5 4.09 11.97 -2.13
N LEU A 6 3.58 12.28 -3.32
CA LEU A 6 2.16 12.05 -3.63
C LEU A 6 1.83 10.54 -3.58
N ALA A 7 2.70 9.69 -4.13
CA ALA A 7 2.52 8.23 -4.09
C ALA A 7 2.45 7.67 -2.66
N VAL A 8 3.28 8.20 -1.75
CA VAL A 8 3.24 7.86 -0.32
C VAL A 8 1.93 8.33 0.33
N ILE A 9 1.51 9.58 0.10
CA ILE A 9 0.26 10.12 0.66
C ILE A 9 -0.94 9.28 0.21
N LEU A 10 -0.98 8.91 -1.07
CA LEU A 10 -2.02 8.04 -1.59
C LEU A 10 -2.04 6.68 -0.87
N SER A 11 -0.86 6.06 -0.69
CA SER A 11 -0.73 4.76 -0.02
C SER A 11 -0.99 4.82 1.49
N PHE A 12 -0.76 5.97 2.12
CA PHE A 12 -1.09 6.22 3.52
C PHE A 12 -2.59 6.12 3.76
N PHE A 13 -3.41 6.70 2.88
CA PHE A 13 -4.87 6.61 3.00
C PHE A 13 -5.39 5.22 2.63
N ILE A 14 -4.89 4.65 1.53
CA ILE A 14 -5.33 3.33 1.06
C ILE A 14 -4.13 2.58 0.47
N PRO A 15 -3.72 1.45 1.08
CA PRO A 15 -2.69 0.58 0.52
C PRO A 15 -2.97 0.22 -0.94
N GLY A 16 -1.96 0.37 -1.80
CA GLY A 16 -2.06 0.13 -3.24
C GLY A 16 -2.35 1.37 -4.10
N LEU A 17 -2.84 2.49 -3.55
CA LEU A 17 -3.12 3.68 -4.38
C LEU A 17 -1.87 4.35 -4.94
N GLY A 18 -0.76 4.37 -4.21
CA GLY A 18 0.50 4.90 -4.75
C GLY A 18 1.00 4.07 -5.94
N GLN A 19 0.88 2.76 -5.86
CA GLN A 19 1.21 1.83 -6.94
C GLN A 19 0.27 2.01 -8.15
N PHE A 20 -1.02 2.28 -7.90
CA PHE A 20 -1.96 2.60 -8.97
C PHE A 20 -1.58 3.91 -9.68
N TYR A 21 -1.17 4.93 -8.91
CA TYR A 21 -0.69 6.20 -9.44
C TYR A 21 0.58 6.06 -10.29
N THR A 22 1.47 5.13 -9.95
CA THR A 22 2.68 4.79 -10.73
C THR A 22 2.42 3.71 -11.80
N GLY A 23 1.17 3.45 -12.19
CA GLY A 23 0.84 2.48 -13.25
C GLY A 23 1.03 0.99 -12.90
N GLN A 24 1.43 0.64 -11.67
CA GLN A 24 1.69 -0.73 -11.22
C GLN A 24 0.41 -1.41 -10.72
N LEU A 25 -0.56 -1.61 -11.64
CA LEU A 25 -1.91 -2.10 -11.32
C LEU A 25 -1.92 -3.43 -10.55
N LEU A 26 -1.08 -4.39 -10.95
CA LEU A 26 -1.06 -5.71 -10.30
C LEU A 26 -0.61 -5.62 -8.84
N LYS A 27 0.41 -4.79 -8.55
CA LYS A 27 0.85 -4.53 -7.17
C LYS A 27 -0.21 -3.77 -6.38
N ALA A 28 -0.86 -2.78 -6.99
CA ALA A 28 -1.93 -2.01 -6.36
C ALA A 28 -3.05 -2.92 -5.85
N ILE A 29 -3.53 -3.83 -6.71
CA ILE A 29 -4.57 -4.79 -6.37
C ILE A 29 -4.09 -5.75 -5.29
N ALA A 30 -2.87 -6.29 -5.40
CA ALA A 30 -2.33 -7.24 -4.43
C ALA A 30 -2.22 -6.62 -3.01
N LEU A 31 -1.67 -5.40 -2.92
CA LEU A 31 -1.51 -4.69 -1.65
C LEU A 31 -2.86 -4.30 -1.04
N PHE A 32 -3.81 -3.86 -1.87
CA PHE A 32 -5.16 -3.55 -1.41
C PHE A 32 -5.87 -4.79 -0.84
N ILE A 33 -5.85 -5.93 -1.55
CA ILE A 33 -6.46 -7.18 -1.08
C ILE A 33 -5.82 -7.63 0.23
N LEU A 34 -4.49 -7.58 0.33
CA LEU A 34 -3.77 -7.99 1.53
C LEU A 34 -4.10 -7.09 2.73
N ALA A 35 -4.21 -5.78 2.51
CA ALA A 35 -4.63 -4.84 3.54
C ALA A 35 -6.08 -5.11 4.01
N VAL A 36 -7.01 -5.35 3.10
CA VAL A 36 -8.40 -5.71 3.43
C VAL A 36 -8.47 -7.02 4.22
N LEU A 37 -7.70 -8.03 3.80
CA LEU A 37 -7.64 -9.32 4.48
C LEU A 37 -7.14 -9.19 5.93
N PHE A 38 -6.03 -8.47 6.16
CA PHE A 38 -5.52 -8.27 7.51
C PHE A 38 -6.33 -7.28 8.34
N ALA A 39 -7.01 -6.31 7.73
CA ALA A 39 -7.99 -5.48 8.41
C ALA A 39 -9.17 -6.33 8.93
N GLY A 40 -9.69 -7.26 8.11
CA GLY A 40 -10.70 -8.23 8.54
C GLY A 40 -10.20 -9.13 9.67
N LEU A 41 -8.96 -9.62 9.57
CA LEU A 41 -8.34 -10.45 10.61
C LEU A 41 -8.04 -9.68 11.92
N SER A 42 -7.99 -8.34 11.86
CA SER A 42 -7.78 -7.49 13.05
C SER A 42 -8.95 -7.58 14.03
N THR A 43 -10.11 -8.10 13.61
CA THR A 43 -11.21 -8.48 14.51
C THR A 43 -10.82 -9.53 15.55
N LEU A 44 -9.81 -10.35 15.25
CA LEU A 44 -9.23 -11.35 16.16
C LEU A 44 -7.95 -10.85 16.85
N ILE A 45 -7.65 -9.54 16.77
CA ILE A 45 -6.42 -8.87 17.26
C ILE A 45 -5.15 -9.29 16.51
N ILE A 46 -5.04 -10.57 16.11
CA ILE A 46 -3.89 -11.12 15.40
C ILE A 46 -3.63 -10.45 14.05
N GLY A 47 -4.65 -9.87 13.40
CA GLY A 47 -4.48 -9.17 12.12
C GLY A 47 -3.83 -7.79 12.21
N ILE A 48 -3.84 -7.16 13.39
CA ILE A 48 -3.32 -5.79 13.59
C ILE A 48 -1.83 -5.67 13.20
N PRO A 49 -0.91 -6.52 13.71
CA PRO A 49 0.51 -6.42 13.34
C PRO A 49 0.72 -6.62 11.84
N PHE A 50 0.00 -7.56 11.21
CA PHE A 50 0.12 -7.80 9.77
C PHE A 50 -0.41 -6.63 8.94
N TYR A 51 -1.52 -6.03 9.34
CA TYR A 51 -2.06 -4.84 8.68
C TYR A 51 -1.06 -3.68 8.73
N ILE A 52 -0.45 -3.42 9.90
CA ILE A 52 0.57 -2.37 10.05
C ILE A 52 1.77 -2.61 9.13
N ILE A 53 2.26 -3.86 9.05
CA ILE A 53 3.38 -4.21 8.17
C ILE A 53 3.03 -3.94 6.71
N VAL A 54 1.85 -4.37 6.25
CA VAL A 54 1.41 -4.17 4.86
C VAL A 54 1.18 -2.70 4.55
N TRP A 55 0.63 -1.94 5.50
CA TRP A 55 0.41 -0.51 5.36
C TRP A 55 1.73 0.27 5.21
N LEU A 56 2.71 0.01 6.10
CA LEU A 56 4.04 0.60 6.00
C LEU A 56 4.76 0.18 4.72
N TYR A 57 4.69 -1.11 4.36
CA TYR A 57 5.28 -1.62 3.13
C TYR A 57 4.66 -0.96 1.89
N SER A 58 3.34 -0.77 1.85
CA SER A 58 2.67 -0.12 0.73
C SER A 58 3.17 1.31 0.52
N MET A 59 3.40 2.07 1.59
CA MET A 59 3.96 3.42 1.50
C MET A 59 5.40 3.40 0.98
N TYR A 60 6.23 2.50 1.50
CA TYR A 60 7.61 2.32 1.05
C TYR A 60 7.69 1.92 -0.42
N ASP A 61 6.95 0.89 -0.84
CA ASP A 61 6.96 0.41 -2.24
C ASP A 61 6.40 1.50 -3.18
N ALA A 62 5.42 2.30 -2.77
CA ALA A 62 4.92 3.41 -3.56
C ALA A 62 5.96 4.53 -3.77
N TYR A 63 6.75 4.84 -2.73
CA TYR A 63 7.86 5.78 -2.83
C TYR A 63 8.90 5.31 -3.85
N VAL A 64 9.34 4.05 -3.70
CA VAL A 64 10.36 3.45 -4.58
C VAL A 64 9.84 3.33 -6.02
N ALA A 65 8.59 2.90 -6.19
CA ALA A 65 7.92 2.82 -7.49
C ALA A 65 7.91 4.17 -8.22
N ALA A 66 7.56 5.25 -7.51
CA ALA A 66 7.51 6.59 -8.08
C ALA A 66 8.89 7.15 -8.42
N GLN A 67 9.95 6.74 -7.72
CA GLN A 67 11.33 7.11 -8.08
C GLN A 67 11.85 6.41 -9.34
N GLN A 68 11.23 5.29 -9.72
CA GLN A 68 11.62 4.48 -10.87
C GLN A 68 10.84 4.86 -12.16
N GLU A 69 9.89 5.79 -12.06
CA GLU A 69 8.99 6.29 -13.13
C GLU A 69 9.34 7.70 -13.62
#